data_AF-A0A9W4X2C2-F1
#
_entry.id   AF-A0A9W4X2C2-F1
#
_cell.length_a   1.000
_cell.length_b   1.000
_cell.length_c   1.000
_cell.angle_alpha   90.00
_cell.angle_beta   90.00
_cell.angle_gamma   90.00
#
_symmetry.space_group_name_H-M   'P 1'
#
loop_
_entity.id
_entity.type
_entity.pdbx_description
1 polymer ?
#
loop_
_entity_poly.entity_id
_entity_poly.type
_entity_poly.pdbx_seq_one_letter_code
_entity_poly.pdbx_strand_id
1 'polypeptide(L)'
;MQGQNIVKINIPDLEKVDKHIREVIHSNYNAQIIDSDIFIKCDGKNKEDIQLELAFSARVHNPTWSVSLNTICVAGGNSYQPDIGIWFQKPTYAQRNSPIVNRCPPPNVYIE
;
A
#
# COMPACT_ATOMS: atom_id res chain seq x y z
N MET A 1 -0.65 15.50 21.53
CA MET A 1 0.55 15.06 20.79
C MET A 1 0.19 15.03 19.30
N GLN A 2 0.26 16.18 18.64
CA GLN A 2 0.18 16.26 17.18
C GLN A 2 1.61 16.08 16.67
N GLY A 3 1.85 15.15 15.77
CA GLY A 3 3.16 15.13 15.12
C GLY A 3 3.46 13.97 14.20
N GLN A 4 3.31 12.72 14.62
CA GLN A 4 3.79 11.60 13.82
C GLN A 4 2.90 10.37 13.98
N ASN A 5 1.93 10.24 13.07
CA ASN A 5 1.18 9.00 12.83
C ASN A 5 1.99 8.04 11.95
N ILE A 6 3.30 8.20 11.87
CA ILE A 6 4.18 7.40 11.02
C ILE A 6 5.41 7.05 11.83
N VAL A 7 5.67 5.76 11.98
CA VAL A 7 6.92 5.23 12.52
C VAL A 7 7.85 4.96 11.35
N LYS A 8 9.04 5.57 11.39
CA LYS A 8 10.11 5.33 10.42
C LYS A 8 11.18 4.43 11.04
N ILE A 9 11.52 3.35 10.34
CA ILE A 9 12.60 2.44 10.72
C ILE A 9 13.59 2.37 9.56
N ASN A 10 14.84 2.74 9.80
CA ASN A 10 15.91 2.58 8.82
C ASN A 10 16.50 1.18 8.94
N ILE A 11 16.58 0.45 7.83
CA ILE A 11 17.26 -0.84 7.75
C ILE A 11 18.32 -0.72 6.64
N PRO A 12 19.62 -0.64 6.99
CA PRO A 12 20.67 -0.59 5.99
C PRO A 12 20.56 -1.75 5.00
N ASP A 13 20.77 -1.45 3.72
CA ASP A 13 20.74 -2.43 2.62
C ASP A 13 19.42 -3.21 2.46
N LEU A 14 18.29 -2.67 2.95
CA LEU A 14 16.96 -3.30 2.82
C LEU A 14 16.58 -3.59 1.36
N GLU A 15 17.04 -2.77 0.41
CA GLU A 15 16.82 -2.98 -1.02
C GLU A 15 17.45 -4.28 -1.54
N LYS A 16 18.52 -4.76 -0.89
CA LYS A 16 19.21 -6.03 -1.18
C LYS A 16 18.55 -7.23 -0.52
N VAL A 17 17.67 -7.01 0.46
CA VAL A 17 16.92 -8.09 1.12
C VAL A 17 15.96 -8.74 0.11
N ASP A 18 15.81 -10.06 0.24
CA ASP A 18 14.93 -10.86 -0.62
C ASP A 18 13.50 -10.27 -0.65
N LYS A 19 12.91 -10.26 -1.84
CA LYS A 19 11.58 -9.66 -2.04
C LYS A 19 10.49 -10.36 -1.23
N HIS A 20 10.60 -11.65 -0.98
CA HIS A 20 9.64 -12.39 -0.15
C HIS A 20 9.74 -11.97 1.31
N ILE A 21 10.94 -11.69 1.82
CA ILE A 21 11.09 -11.14 3.17
C ILE A 21 10.46 -9.75 3.25
N ARG A 22 10.69 -8.89 2.24
CA ARG A 22 10.04 -7.57 2.17
C ARG A 22 8.51 -7.67 2.08
N GLU A 23 7.99 -8.66 1.36
CA GLU A 23 6.55 -8.96 1.27
C GLU A 23 5.96 -9.36 2.63
N VAL A 24 6.69 -10.18 3.39
CA VAL A 24 6.31 -10.58 4.76
C VAL A 24 6.33 -9.39 5.71
N ILE A 25 7.34 -8.51 5.61
CA ILE A 25 7.40 -7.27 6.39
C ILE A 25 6.18 -6.40 6.10
N HIS A 26 5.84 -6.18 4.82
CA HIS A 26 4.64 -5.43 4.46
C HIS A 26 3.39 -6.09 5.06
N SER A 27 3.19 -7.38 4.81
CA SER A 27 1.96 -8.09 5.19
C SER A 27 1.73 -8.13 6.71
N ASN A 28 2.80 -8.25 7.50
CA ASN A 28 2.70 -8.34 8.95
C ASN A 28 2.57 -6.97 9.64
N TYR A 29 3.07 -5.90 9.04
CA TYR A 29 3.18 -4.58 9.68
C TYR A 29 2.41 -3.47 8.96
N ASN A 30 1.70 -3.78 7.86
CA ASN A 30 1.05 -2.79 7.01
C ASN A 30 2.02 -1.66 6.62
N ALA A 31 3.20 -2.07 6.16
CA ALA A 31 4.36 -1.21 5.98
C ALA A 31 4.62 -0.81 4.52
N GLN A 32 4.99 0.46 4.33
CA GLN A 32 5.52 1.01 3.09
C GLN A 32 7.06 0.94 3.12
N ILE A 33 7.68 0.58 1.99
CA ILE A 33 9.14 0.46 1.87
C ILE A 33 9.61 1.42 0.78
N ILE A 34 10.39 2.43 1.16
CA ILE A 34 10.97 3.41 0.24
C ILE A 34 12.46 3.42 0.48
N ASP A 35 13.24 3.15 -0.56
CA ASP A 35 14.69 2.96 -0.47
C ASP A 35 15.04 1.93 0.62
N SER A 36 15.80 2.35 1.64
CA SER A 36 16.21 1.52 2.78
C SER A 36 15.39 1.79 4.06
N ASP A 37 14.24 2.45 3.92
CA ASP A 37 13.39 2.86 5.04
C ASP A 37 12.04 2.13 5.00
N ILE A 38 11.58 1.71 6.18
CA ILE A 38 10.25 1.18 6.44
C ILE A 38 9.41 2.28 7.11
N PHE A 39 8.21 2.50 6.60
CA PHE A 39 7.23 3.42 7.13
C PHE A 39 5.98 2.65 7.54
N ILE A 40 5.60 2.76 8.82
CA ILE A 40 4.39 2.16 9.37
C ILE A 40 3.43 3.29 9.74
N LYS A 41 2.26 3.31 9.10
CA LYS A 41 1.20 4.27 9.39
C LYS A 41 0.43 3.83 10.64
N CYS A 42 0.21 4.75 11.56
CA CYS A 42 -0.58 4.59 12.77
C CYS A 42 -1.84 5.43 12.63
N ASP A 43 -2.80 4.92 11.86
CA ASP A 43 -4.06 5.60 11.60
C ASP A 43 -5.02 5.47 12.79
N GLY A 44 -5.81 6.51 13.02
CA GLY A 44 -6.89 6.50 14.00
C GLY A 44 -8.22 6.15 13.35
N LYS A 45 -9.17 5.66 14.15
CA LYS A 45 -10.50 5.21 13.70
C LYS A 45 -11.21 6.16 12.74
N ASN A 46 -11.21 7.47 13.01
CA ASN A 46 -11.88 8.45 12.14
C ASN A 46 -11.32 8.44 10.71
N LYS A 47 -10.02 8.16 10.55
CA LYS A 47 -9.39 8.07 9.23
C LYS A 47 -9.81 6.79 8.52
N GLU A 48 -9.85 5.66 9.24
CA GLU A 48 -10.34 4.38 8.71
C GLU A 48 -11.81 4.47 8.25
N ASP A 49 -12.66 5.16 9.03
CA ASP A 49 -14.07 5.37 8.68
C ASP A 49 -14.19 6.16 7.36
N ILE A 50 -13.42 7.24 7.19
CA ILE A 50 -13.40 8.03 5.94
C ILE A 50 -12.87 7.20 4.76
N GLN A 51 -11.80 6.44 4.96
CA GLN A 51 -11.21 5.58 3.93
C GLN A 51 -12.24 4.55 3.42
N LEU A 52 -12.99 3.95 4.35
CA LEU A 52 -14.02 2.98 4.04
C LEU A 52 -15.15 3.57 3.19
N GLU A 53 -15.68 4.73 3.59
CA GLU A 53 -16.75 5.43 2.85
C GLU A 53 -16.31 5.86 1.45
N LEU A 54 -15.07 6.33 1.30
CA LEU A 54 -14.49 6.66 0.01
C LEU A 54 -14.33 5.42 -0.88
N ALA A 55 -13.87 4.31 -0.33
CA ALA A 55 -13.74 3.06 -1.08
C ALA A 55 -15.10 2.52 -1.53
N PHE A 56 -16.14 2.61 -0.70
CA PHE A 56 -17.51 2.27 -1.10
C PHE A 56 -18.02 3.18 -2.21
N SER A 57 -17.84 4.50 -2.05
CA SER A 57 -18.24 5.48 -3.05
C SER A 57 -17.59 5.22 -4.41
N ALA A 58 -16.28 4.90 -4.43
CA ALA A 58 -15.57 4.57 -5.65
C ALA A 58 -16.11 3.29 -6.32
N ARG A 59 -16.40 2.23 -5.53
CA ARG A 59 -16.97 0.98 -6.04
C ARG A 59 -18.38 1.16 -6.61
N VAL A 60 -19.20 2.01 -6.00
CA VAL A 60 -20.54 2.35 -6.50
C VAL A 60 -20.46 3.21 -7.75
N HIS A 61 -19.56 4.19 -7.78
CA HIS A 61 -19.37 5.08 -8.91
C HIS A 61 -18.98 4.32 -10.18
N ASN A 62 -18.06 3.35 -10.06
CA ASN A 62 -17.72 2.48 -11.18
C ASN A 62 -17.39 1.04 -10.71
N PRO A 63 -18.32 0.09 -10.89
CA PRO A 63 -18.13 -1.30 -10.48
C PRO A 63 -17.02 -2.05 -11.23
N THR A 64 -16.52 -1.53 -12.37
CA THR A 64 -15.43 -2.18 -13.10
C THR A 64 -14.06 -1.86 -12.51
N TRP A 65 -13.95 -0.83 -11.67
CA TRP A 65 -12.70 -0.47 -11.01
C TRP A 65 -12.36 -1.44 -9.88
N SER A 66 -11.09 -1.78 -9.77
CA SER A 66 -10.56 -2.48 -8.60
C SER A 66 -10.22 -1.45 -7.54
N VAL A 67 -10.94 -1.46 -6.42
CA VAL A 67 -10.73 -0.54 -5.30
C VAL A 67 -10.26 -1.34 -4.09
N SER A 68 -9.09 -0.99 -3.55
CA SER A 68 -8.52 -1.65 -2.39
C SER A 68 -8.02 -0.64 -1.36
N LEU A 69 -8.14 -1.00 -0.09
CA LEU A 69 -7.57 -0.27 1.04
C LEU A 69 -6.21 -0.86 1.38
N ASN A 70 -5.27 -0.01 1.83
CA ASN A 70 -3.98 -0.44 2.41
C ASN A 70 -3.20 -1.47 1.56
N THR A 71 -3.35 -1.43 0.24
CA THR A 71 -2.72 -2.41 -0.67
C THR A 71 -1.38 -1.89 -1.17
N ILE A 72 -0.31 -2.66 -1.02
CA ILE A 72 1.00 -2.28 -1.55
C ILE A 72 1.10 -2.52 -3.05
N CYS A 73 1.73 -1.59 -3.77
CA CYS A 73 2.15 -1.78 -5.16
C CYS A 73 3.52 -1.14 -5.41
N VAL A 74 4.21 -1.58 -6.46
CA VAL A 74 5.61 -1.21 -6.70
C VAL A 74 5.70 -0.16 -7.80
N ALA A 75 6.36 0.96 -7.51
CA ALA A 75 6.68 1.98 -8.49
C ALA A 75 8.13 2.45 -8.31
N GLY A 76 8.90 2.55 -9.40
CA GLY A 76 10.29 3.03 -9.33
C GLY A 76 11.22 2.21 -8.41
N GLY A 77 10.89 0.95 -8.10
CA GLY A 77 11.64 0.11 -7.16
C GLY A 77 11.18 0.21 -5.70
N ASN A 78 10.35 1.21 -5.37
CA ASN A 78 9.76 1.41 -4.07
C ASN A 78 8.41 0.70 -3.96
N SER A 79 8.04 0.31 -2.76
CA SER A 79 6.80 -0.40 -2.45
C SER A 79 5.89 0.55 -1.68
N TYR A 80 4.93 1.15 -2.38
CA TYR A 80 4.03 2.17 -1.84
C TYR A 80 2.72 1.56 -1.35
N GLN A 81 2.21 2.10 -0.25
CA GLN A 81 0.96 1.64 0.37
C GLN A 81 0.02 2.83 0.55
N PRO A 82 -0.76 3.18 -0.49
CA PRO A 82 -1.82 4.16 -0.34
C PRO A 82 -2.84 3.69 0.67
N ASP A 83 -3.54 4.66 1.26
CA ASP A 83 -4.71 4.38 2.08
C ASP A 83 -5.82 3.80 1.21
N ILE A 84 -6.01 4.37 0.01
CA ILE A 84 -6.92 3.86 -1.02
C ILE A 84 -6.21 3.85 -2.37
N GLY A 85 -6.15 2.66 -2.98
CA GLY A 85 -5.73 2.47 -4.36
C GLY A 85 -6.91 2.12 -5.25
N ILE A 86 -7.01 2.80 -6.41
CA ILE A 86 -8.01 2.51 -7.44
C ILE A 86 -7.30 2.19 -8.76
N TRP A 87 -7.61 1.03 -9.32
CA TRP A 87 -7.13 0.62 -10.63
C TRP A 87 -8.30 0.50 -11.60
N PHE A 88 -8.18 1.16 -12.75
CA PHE A 88 -9.15 1.05 -13.83
C PHE A 88 -9.08 -0.32 -14.49
N GLN A 89 -7.90 -0.94 -14.48
CA GLN A 89 -7.70 -2.34 -14.84
C GLN A 89 -7.26 -3.13 -13.61
N LYS A 90 -8.04 -4.14 -13.24
CA LYS A 90 -7.75 -4.98 -12.07
C LYS A 90 -6.37 -5.65 -12.20
N PRO A 91 -5.48 -5.51 -11.19
CA PRO A 91 -4.22 -6.23 -11.17
C PRO A 91 -4.43 -7.76 -11.21
N THR A 92 -3.47 -8.47 -11.80
CA THR A 92 -3.53 -9.93 -11.94
C THR A 92 -3.57 -10.62 -10.58
N TYR A 93 -3.96 -11.90 -10.55
CA TYR A 93 -3.98 -12.67 -9.29
C TYR A 93 -2.60 -12.72 -8.62
N ALA A 94 -1.53 -12.96 -9.37
CA ALA A 94 -0.16 -12.98 -8.86
C ALA A 94 0.27 -11.61 -8.29
N GLN A 95 -0.09 -10.52 -8.96
CA GLN A 95 0.18 -9.15 -8.48
C GLN A 95 -0.59 -8.80 -7.21
N ARG A 96 -1.79 -9.35 -7.00
CA ARG A 96 -2.57 -9.11 -5.78
C ARG A 96 -2.10 -9.95 -4.60
N ASN A 97 -1.57 -11.14 -4.84
CA ASN A 97 -1.13 -12.06 -3.79
C ASN A 97 0.33 -11.84 -3.36
N SER A 98 1.19 -11.36 -4.25
CA SER A 98 2.59 -11.04 -3.92
C SER A 98 3.02 -9.80 -4.70
N PRO A 99 2.48 -8.61 -4.35
CA PRO A 99 2.67 -7.37 -5.09
C PRO A 99 4.12 -6.89 -5.19
N ILE A 100 5.00 -7.18 -4.24
CA ILE A 100 6.43 -6.83 -4.33
C ILE A 100 7.14 -7.79 -5.29
N VAL A 101 6.88 -9.09 -5.13
CA VAL A 101 7.50 -10.14 -5.96
C VAL A 101 7.08 -10.01 -7.43
N ASN A 102 5.77 -9.89 -7.66
CA ASN A 102 5.14 -9.86 -8.98
C ASN A 102 4.95 -8.44 -9.54
N ARG A 103 5.48 -7.42 -8.85
CA ARG A 103 5.41 -6.00 -9.24
C ARG A 103 3.99 -5.57 -9.59
N CYS A 104 3.13 -5.44 -8.58
CA CYS A 104 1.83 -4.81 -8.75
C CYS A 104 2.01 -3.40 -9.36
N PRO A 105 1.24 -3.05 -10.41
CA PRO A 105 1.30 -1.71 -11.00
C PRO A 105 0.78 -0.66 -10.00
N PRO A 106 1.29 0.58 -10.04
CA PRO A 106 0.72 1.66 -9.25
C PRO A 106 -0.77 1.89 -9.62
N PRO A 107 -1.60 2.35 -8.66
CA PRO A 107 -2.99 2.67 -8.95
C PRO A 107 -3.12 3.87 -9.87
N ASN A 108 -4.26 3.96 -10.57
CA ASN A 108 -4.63 5.13 -11.36
C ASN A 108 -5.04 6.31 -10.48
N VAL A 109 -5.63 6.03 -9.31
CA VAL A 109 -5.94 7.03 -8.28
C VAL A 109 -5.33 6.59 -6.95
N TYR A 110 -4.62 7.52 -6.31
CA TYR A 110 -3.85 7.31 -5.09
C TYR A 110 -4.32 8.33 -4.04
N ILE A 111 -4.74 7.86 -2.86
CA ILE A 111 -5.27 8.69 -1.76
C ILE A 111 -4.51 8.36 -0.46
N GLU A 112 -4.27 9.39 0.35
CA GLU A 112 -3.53 9.43 1.64
C GLU A 112 -4.33 10.19 2.71
#